data_AF-A0A7S2QUW4-F1
#
_entry.id   AF-A0A7S2QUW4-F1
#
_cell.length_a   1.000
_cell.length_b   1.000
_cell.length_c   1.000
_cell.angle_alpha   90.00
_cell.angle_beta   90.00
_cell.angle_gamma   90.00
#
_symmetry.space_group_name_H-M   'P 1'
#
loop_
_entity.id
_entity.type
_entity.pdbx_description
1 polymer ?
#
loop_
_entity_poly.entity_id
_entity_poly.type
_entity_poly.pdbx_seq_one_letter_code
_entity_poly.pdbx_strand_id
1 'polypeptide(L)'
;MGDFNALQRCDYRDEEWDALVEKRRQAGIESEVALMEKIEGDGYQDVRKGVGFIGKIGPTATSVYGARVDYSFMNEAAMQNFGVCRYEHVDTTLANRATDHCLIIADLFLKET
;
A
#
# COMPACT_ATOMS: atom_id res chain seq x y z
N MET A 1 8.27 -5.00 -3.74
CA MET A 1 7.55 -3.73 -3.91
C MET A 1 6.97 -3.71 -5.31
N GLY A 2 5.75 -3.23 -5.48
CA GLY A 2 5.11 -3.10 -6.79
C GLY A 2 3.59 -3.06 -6.69
N ASP A 3 2.94 -3.13 -7.85
CA ASP A 3 1.49 -3.28 -7.99
C ASP A 3 1.10 -4.76 -7.79
N PHE A 4 0.29 -5.03 -6.78
CA PHE A 4 -0.25 -6.36 -6.49
C PHE A 4 -1.67 -6.53 -7.03
N ASN A 5 -2.31 -5.46 -7.46
CA ASN A 5 -3.71 -5.39 -7.90
C ASN A 5 -4.72 -6.04 -6.95
N ALA A 6 -4.35 -6.13 -5.67
CA ALA A 6 -5.13 -6.71 -4.59
C ALA A 6 -5.29 -5.70 -3.46
N LEU A 7 -6.31 -5.90 -2.63
CA LEU A 7 -6.73 -4.95 -1.60
C LEU A 7 -6.51 -5.54 -0.21
N GLN A 8 -6.05 -4.72 0.72
CA GLN A 8 -6.13 -5.04 2.14
C GLN A 8 -7.45 -4.51 2.70
N ARG A 9 -8.33 -5.40 3.17
CA ARG A 9 -9.66 -5.00 3.68
C ARG A 9 -9.57 -4.00 4.85
N CYS A 10 -8.55 -4.13 5.68
CA CYS A 10 -8.33 -3.26 6.84
C CYS A 10 -7.94 -1.81 6.49
N ASP A 11 -7.64 -1.51 5.23
CA ASP A 11 -7.29 -0.15 4.81
C ASP A 11 -8.53 0.76 4.63
N TYR A 12 -9.75 0.20 4.69
CA TYR A 12 -10.99 0.90 4.37
C TYR A 12 -12.05 0.69 5.46
N ARG A 13 -12.86 1.72 5.73
CA ARG A 13 -14.12 1.56 6.46
C ARG A 13 -15.15 0.84 5.59
N ASP A 14 -16.21 0.33 6.20
CA ASP A 14 -17.22 -0.47 5.50
C ASP A 14 -17.86 0.29 4.34
N GLU A 15 -18.24 1.56 4.54
CA GLU A 15 -18.85 2.36 3.49
C GLU A 15 -17.85 2.72 2.37
N GLU A 16 -16.57 2.93 2.72
CA GLU A 16 -15.50 3.19 1.76
C GLU A 16 -15.19 1.94 0.93
N TRP A 17 -15.21 0.78 1.58
CA TRP A 17 -15.02 -0.52 0.95
C TRP A 17 -16.11 -0.80 -0.08
N ASP A 18 -17.38 -0.68 0.31
CA ASP A 18 -18.51 -0.95 -0.58
C ASP A 18 -18.49 -0.02 -1.80
N ALA A 19 -18.23 1.27 -1.59
CA ALA A 19 -18.09 2.24 -2.66
C ALA A 19 -16.89 1.92 -3.58
N LEU A 20 -15.75 1.49 -3.01
CA LEU A 20 -14.56 1.13 -3.77
C LEU A 20 -14.79 -0.12 -4.63
N VAL A 21 -15.34 -1.18 -4.04
CA VAL A 21 -15.62 -2.44 -4.73
C VAL A 21 -16.59 -2.18 -5.90
N GLU A 22 -17.64 -1.40 -5.68
CA GLU A 22 -18.58 -1.05 -6.74
C GLU A 22 -17.91 -0.24 -7.85
N LYS A 23 -17.07 0.75 -7.52
CA LYS A 23 -16.30 1.53 -8.50
C LYS A 23 -15.36 0.65 -9.33
N ARG A 24 -14.64 -0.30 -8.70
CA ARG A 24 -13.76 -1.25 -9.40
C ARG A 24 -14.55 -2.22 -10.28
N ARG A 25 -15.68 -2.72 -9.79
CA ARG A 25 -16.60 -3.58 -10.55
C ARG A 25 -17.10 -2.90 -11.82
N GLN A 26 -17.50 -1.63 -11.73
CA GLN A 26 -17.92 -0.83 -12.89
C GLN A 26 -16.79 -0.64 -13.92
N ALA A 27 -15.54 -0.60 -13.46
CA ALA A 27 -14.36 -0.53 -14.32
C ALA A 27 -13.88 -1.90 -14.84
N GLY A 28 -14.55 -3.00 -14.49
CA GLY A 28 -14.15 -4.36 -14.88
C GLY A 28 -12.91 -4.89 -14.14
N ILE A 29 -12.63 -4.35 -12.94
CA ILE A 29 -11.47 -4.69 -12.14
C ILE A 29 -11.91 -5.49 -10.91
N GLU A 30 -11.26 -6.63 -10.67
CA GLU A 30 -11.52 -7.46 -9.50
C GLU A 30 -10.96 -6.84 -8.21
N SER A 31 -11.52 -7.24 -7.07
CA SER A 31 -11.13 -6.75 -5.73
C SER A 31 -10.64 -7.91 -4.87
N GLU A 32 -9.54 -8.55 -5.31
CA GLU A 32 -8.91 -9.69 -4.64
C GLU A 32 -8.35 -9.30 -3.27
N VAL A 33 -8.56 -10.15 -2.26
CA VAL A 33 -8.09 -9.95 -0.87
C VAL A 33 -7.24 -11.13 -0.37
N ALA A 34 -7.45 -12.34 -0.90
CA ALA A 34 -6.79 -13.56 -0.44
C ALA A 34 -5.27 -13.51 -0.70
N LEU A 35 -4.84 -12.79 -1.73
CA LEU A 35 -3.41 -12.55 -1.98
C LEU A 35 -2.75 -11.81 -0.81
N MET A 36 -3.42 -10.80 -0.26
CA MET A 36 -2.88 -10.02 0.86
C MET A 36 -2.86 -10.84 2.14
N GLU A 37 -3.93 -11.59 2.41
CA GLU A 37 -4.00 -12.51 3.54
C GLU A 37 -2.89 -13.57 3.49
N LYS A 38 -2.59 -14.09 2.29
CA LYS A 38 -1.50 -15.04 2.08
C LYS A 38 -0.13 -14.41 2.36
N ILE A 39 0.14 -13.22 1.81
CA ILE A 39 1.42 -12.53 2.02
C ILE A 39 1.67 -12.27 3.51
N GLU A 40 0.65 -11.77 4.23
CA GLU A 40 0.75 -11.56 5.68
C GLU A 40 0.91 -12.88 6.44
N GLY A 41 0.18 -13.92 6.04
CA GLY A 41 0.29 -15.27 6.62
C GLY A 41 1.67 -15.93 6.41
N ASP A 42 2.36 -15.60 5.32
CA ASP A 42 3.72 -16.06 5.02
C ASP A 42 4.80 -15.25 5.80
N GLY A 43 4.40 -14.32 6.68
CA GLY A 43 5.30 -13.57 7.56
C GLY A 43 5.87 -12.29 6.97
N TYR A 44 5.32 -11.80 5.86
CA TYR A 44 5.68 -10.51 5.29
C TYR A 44 4.85 -9.39 5.93
N GLN A 45 5.50 -8.29 6.27
CA GLN A 45 4.86 -7.12 6.88
C GLN A 45 4.81 -5.97 5.89
N ASP A 46 3.65 -5.32 5.82
CA ASP A 46 3.46 -4.10 5.05
C ASP A 46 4.28 -2.96 5.65
N VAL A 47 5.21 -2.43 4.87
CA VAL A 47 6.11 -1.33 5.27
C VAL A 47 5.32 -0.09 5.69
N ARG A 48 4.13 0.16 5.10
CA ARG A 48 3.25 1.28 5.49
C ARG A 48 2.71 1.14 6.91
N LYS A 49 2.57 -0.09 7.43
CA LYS A 49 2.12 -0.34 8.81
C LYS A 49 3.27 -0.15 9.82
N GLY A 50 4.52 -0.32 9.38
CA GLY A 50 5.72 -0.20 10.22
C GLY A 50 6.26 1.22 10.42
N VAL A 51 5.58 2.25 9.88
CA VAL A 51 6.06 3.64 9.95
C VAL A 51 5.99 4.15 11.39
N GLY A 52 7.13 4.64 11.89
CA GLY A 52 7.25 5.29 13.20
C GLY A 52 6.88 6.79 13.18
N PHE A 53 7.66 7.59 13.90
CA PHE A 53 7.42 8.98 14.32
C PHE A 53 6.93 9.99 13.27
N ILE A 54 7.26 9.83 11.98
CA ILE A 54 6.89 10.78 10.92
C ILE A 54 5.46 10.53 10.40
N GLY A 55 4.91 9.33 10.64
CA GLY A 55 3.55 8.97 10.23
C GLY A 55 3.39 8.70 8.72
N LYS A 56 2.16 8.40 8.32
CA LYS A 56 1.78 8.10 6.93
C LYS A 56 1.53 9.40 6.18
N ILE A 57 2.25 9.64 5.07
CA ILE A 57 2.11 10.86 4.27
C ILE A 57 1.36 10.55 2.97
N GLY A 58 0.44 11.44 2.59
CA GLY A 58 -0.34 11.32 1.36
C GLY A 58 -1.57 10.41 1.47
N PRO A 59 -2.34 10.25 0.37
CA PRO A 59 -3.56 9.46 0.34
C PRO A 59 -3.28 7.97 0.59
N THR A 60 -4.25 7.21 1.11
CA THR A 60 -4.14 5.74 1.17
C THR A 60 -4.16 5.13 -0.24
N ALA A 61 -4.97 5.68 -1.13
CA ALA A 61 -5.05 5.23 -2.51
C ALA A 61 -3.72 5.40 -3.26
N THR A 62 -3.39 4.42 -4.09
CA THR A 62 -2.23 4.46 -5.00
C THR A 62 -2.64 4.42 -6.46
N SER A 63 -3.94 4.32 -6.77
CA SER A 63 -4.47 4.35 -8.14
C SER A 63 -5.60 5.35 -8.29
N VAL A 64 -5.88 5.79 -9.53
CA VAL A 64 -7.03 6.66 -9.88
C VAL A 64 -8.39 6.05 -9.51
N TYR A 65 -8.44 4.74 -9.31
CA TYR A 65 -9.64 4.05 -8.86
C TYR A 65 -9.92 4.25 -7.36
N GLY A 66 -9.02 4.91 -6.62
CA GLY A 66 -9.16 5.14 -5.19
C GLY A 66 -8.73 3.94 -4.34
N ALA A 67 -8.17 2.90 -4.98
CA ALA A 67 -7.62 1.74 -4.30
C ALA A 67 -6.13 1.95 -4.02
N ARG A 68 -5.69 1.43 -2.88
CA ARG A 68 -4.31 1.05 -2.64
C ARG A 68 -4.08 -0.34 -3.23
N VAL A 69 -3.26 -0.41 -4.27
CA VAL A 69 -2.88 -1.65 -4.96
C VAL A 69 -1.36 -1.84 -5.01
N ASP A 70 -0.62 -0.76 -4.74
CA ASP A 70 0.83 -0.77 -4.67
C ASP A 70 1.29 -0.92 -3.22
N TYR A 71 2.19 -1.88 -3.01
CA TYR A 71 2.69 -2.22 -1.67
C TYR A 71 4.19 -2.40 -1.66
N SER A 72 4.78 -2.18 -0.49
CA SER A 72 6.14 -2.62 -0.17
C SER A 72 6.05 -3.50 1.08
N PHE A 73 6.68 -4.66 1.02
CA PHE A 73 6.68 -5.64 2.10
C PHE A 73 8.10 -5.96 2.53
N MET A 74 8.27 -6.27 3.81
CA MET A 74 9.51 -6.80 4.38
C MET A 74 9.26 -8.14 5.03
N ASN A 75 10.22 -9.05 4.92
CA ASN A 75 10.23 -10.27 5.72
C ASN A 75 10.84 -10.00 7.11
N GLU A 76 10.77 -11.01 7.97
CA GLU A 76 11.30 -10.91 9.35
C GLU A 76 12.78 -10.50 9.40
N ALA A 77 13.64 -11.11 8.57
CA ALA A 77 15.06 -10.79 8.54
C ALA A 77 15.32 -9.31 8.17
N ALA A 78 14.58 -8.76 7.20
CA ALA A 78 14.67 -7.35 6.88
C ALA A 78 14.17 -6.47 8.04
N MET A 79 13.06 -6.84 8.69
CA MET A 79 12.52 -6.11 9.84
C MET A 79 13.47 -6.09 11.05
N GLN A 80 14.32 -7.10 11.22
CA GLN A 80 15.35 -7.12 12.27
C GLN A 80 16.47 -6.11 12.00
N ASN A 81 16.82 -5.88 10.73
CA ASN A 81 17.93 -5.03 10.33
C ASN A 81 17.50 -3.59 10.02
N PHE A 82 16.25 -3.39 9.58
CA PHE A 82 15.77 -2.10 9.10
C PHE A 82 14.59 -1.58 9.93
N GLY A 83 14.53 -0.27 10.08
CA GLY A 83 13.33 0.45 10.53
C GLY A 83 12.80 1.36 9.41
N VAL A 84 11.50 1.67 9.48
CA VAL A 84 10.84 2.54 8.49
C VAL A 84 10.85 3.98 9.00
N CYS A 85 11.59 4.84 8.29
CA CYS A 85 11.68 6.27 8.60
C CYS A 85 10.47 7.02 8.03
N ARG A 86 10.17 6.79 6.76
CA ARG A 86 9.12 7.49 6.00
C ARG A 86 8.41 6.52 5.08
N TYR A 87 7.11 6.72 4.92
CA TYR A 87 6.34 6.09 3.85
C TYR A 87 5.35 7.09 3.27
N GLU A 88 5.43 7.31 1.96
CA GLU A 88 4.66 8.34 1.27
C GLU A 88 4.11 7.83 -0.06
N HIS A 89 2.89 8.28 -0.39
CA HIS A 89 2.36 8.21 -1.74
C HIS A 89 2.40 9.61 -2.36
N VAL A 90 3.24 9.79 -3.38
CA VAL A 90 3.34 11.02 -4.16
C VAL A 90 2.36 10.90 -5.34
N ASP A 91 1.37 11.79 -5.38
CA ASP A 91 0.35 11.77 -6.44
C ASP A 91 0.97 12.16 -7.78
N THR A 92 1.09 11.17 -8.66
CA THR A 92 1.53 11.32 -10.06
C THR A 92 0.37 11.27 -11.06
N THR A 93 -0.86 11.07 -10.58
CA THR A 93 -2.05 10.85 -11.39
C THR A 93 -2.61 12.15 -11.96
N LEU A 94 -2.55 13.25 -11.20
CA LEU A 94 -3.15 14.53 -11.57
C LEU A 94 -2.18 15.51 -12.24
N ALA A 95 -0.95 15.61 -11.73
CA ALA A 95 -0.03 16.68 -12.13
C ALA A 95 0.64 16.43 -13.50
N ASN A 96 0.97 15.17 -13.83
CA ASN A 96 1.72 14.83 -15.04
C ASN A 96 1.04 13.75 -15.92
N ARG A 97 -0.04 13.10 -15.45
CA ARG A 97 -0.73 11.97 -16.11
C ARG A 97 0.22 10.91 -16.69
N ALA A 98 1.40 10.74 -16.09
CA ALA A 98 2.40 9.80 -16.58
C ALA A 98 1.97 8.35 -16.35
N THR A 99 1.14 8.15 -15.32
CA THR A 99 0.59 6.86 -14.90
C THR A 99 -0.73 7.11 -14.17
N ASP A 100 -1.57 6.09 -14.11
CA ASP A 100 -2.78 6.01 -13.28
C ASP A 100 -2.47 5.61 -11.82
N HIS A 101 -1.19 5.51 -11.45
CA HIS A 101 -0.73 5.23 -10.09
C HIS A 101 -0.04 6.42 -9.42
N CYS A 102 0.11 6.35 -8.09
CA CYS A 102 0.99 7.18 -7.28
C CYS A 102 2.39 6.55 -7.19
N LEU A 103 3.43 7.38 -7.03
CA LEU A 103 4.75 6.89 -6.67
C LEU A 103 4.78 6.56 -5.17
N ILE A 104 5.24 5.35 -4.81
CA ILE A 104 5.52 4.98 -3.42
C ILE A 104 6.97 5.28 -3.08
N ILE A 105 7.18 5.99 -1.97
CA ILE A 105 8.50 6.23 -1.38
C ILE A 105 8.52 5.58 0.00
N ALA A 106 9.54 4.76 0.27
CA ALA A 106 9.79 4.14 1.56
C ALA A 106 11.27 4.35 1.94
N ASP A 107 11.51 5.23 2.93
CA ASP A 107 12.87 5.48 3.43
C ASP A 107 13.12 4.57 4.63
N LEU A 108 14.22 3.81 4.56
CA LEU A 108 14.61 2.85 5.58
C LEU A 108 15.91 3.29 6.25
N PHE A 109 16.05 3.01 7.54
CA PHE A 109 17.31 3.16 8.25
C PHE A 109 17.80 1.80 8.75
N LEU A 110 19.11 1.61 8.76
CA LEU A 110 19.74 0.44 9.37
C LEU A 110 19.71 0.61 10.90
N LYS A 111 19.24 -0.39 11.63
CA LYS A 111 19.25 -0.41 13.09
C LYS A 111 20.66 -0.65 13.59
N GLU A 112 21.06 0.10 14.62
CA GLU A 112 22.27 -0.24 15.38
C GLU A 112 21.94 -1.45 16.28
N THR A 113 22.67 -2.55 16.08
CA THR A 113 22.56 -3.80 16.85
C THR A 113 23.26 -3.71 18.19
#